data_AF-A0A8D0LBY8-F1
#
_entry.id   AF-A0A8D0LBY8-F1
#
_cell.length_a   1.000
_cell.length_b   1.000
_cell.length_c   1.000
_cell.angle_alpha   90.00
_cell.angle_beta   90.00
_cell.angle_gamma   90.00
#
_symmetry.space_group_name_H-M   'P 1'
#
loop_
_entity.id
_entity.type
_entity.pdbx_description
1 polymer ?
#
loop_
_entity_poly.entity_id
_entity_poly.type
_entity_poly.pdbx_seq_one_letter_code
_entity_poly.pdbx_strand_id
1 'polypeptide(L)' 'MGVFRQELVLKVQKLSLKADVSRMKVSQAAADLKQFSLQNAQHDPILTGVSSSTDPFRPGKVCSFL' A
#
# COMPACT_ATOMS: atom_id res chain seq x y z
N MET A 1 41.57 1.93 15.85
CA MET A 1 40.86 0.94 16.71
C MET A 1 39.55 1.46 17.32
N GLY A 2 39.40 2.75 17.67
CA GLY A 2 38.16 3.27 18.31
C GLY A 2 36.93 3.41 17.38
N VAL A 3 37.12 3.90 16.15
CA VAL A 3 35.99 4.19 15.23
C VAL A 3 35.22 2.93 14.81
N PHE A 4 35.93 1.85 14.46
CA PHE A 4 35.33 0.57 14.09
C PHE A 4 34.53 -0.07 15.24
N ARG A 5 35.00 0.10 16.48
CA ARG A 5 34.28 -0.35 17.68
C ARG A 5 32.97 0.42 17.86
N GLN A 6 32.98 1.74 17.66
CA GLN A 6 31.76 2.56 17.73
C GLN A 6 30.74 2.18 16.64
N GLU A 7 31.18 1.94 15.41
CA GLU A 7 30.31 1.50 14.33
C GLU A 7 29.64 0.15 14.64
N LEU A 8 30.42 -0.80 15.17
CA LEU A 8 29.89 -2.10 15.60
C LEU A 8 28.84 -1.98 16.72
N VAL A 9 29.10 -1.13 17.72
CA VAL A 9 28.15 -0.90 18.82
C VAL A 9 26.83 -0.34 18.28
N LEU A 10 26.89 0.65 17.38
CA LEU A 10 25.69 1.22 16.76
C LEU A 10 24.93 0.19 15.92
N LYS A 11 25.67 -0.68 15.21
CA LYS A 11 25.07 -1.75 14.40
C LYS A 11 24.36 -2.79 15.26
N VAL A 12 24.96 -3.20 16.37
CA VAL A 12 24.34 -4.14 17.32
C VAL A 12 23.10 -3.52 17.95
N GLN A 13 23.18 -2.27 18.43
CA GLN A 13 22.01 -1.57 18.98
C GLN A 13 20.86 -1.50 17.98
N LYS A 14 21.14 -1.18 16.71
CA LYS A 14 20.14 -1.15 15.63
C LYS A 14 19.52 -2.53 15.37
N LEU A 15 20.31 -3.59 15.44
CA LEU A 15 19.81 -4.96 15.25
C LEU A 15 18.94 -5.40 16.42
N SER A 16 19.34 -5.10 17.66
CA SER A 16 18.55 -5.40 18.85
C SER A 16 17.18 -4.73 18.80
N LEU A 17 17.13 -3.43 18.43
CA LEU A 17 15.86 -2.71 18.28
C LEU A 17 14.95 -3.35 17.21
N LYS A 18 15.52 -3.79 16.07
CA LYS A 18 14.76 -4.46 15.02
C LYS A 18 14.28 -5.85 15.42
N ALA A 19 15.03 -6.54 16.28
CA ALA A 19 14.70 -7.90 16.71
C ALA A 19 13.54 -7.90 17.72
N ASP A 20 13.42 -6.85 18.52
CA ASP A 20 12.41 -6.66 19.58
C ASP A 20 11.01 -6.30 19.05
N VAL A 21 10.85 -6.12 17.74
CA VAL A 21 9.55 -5.84 17.14
C VAL A 21 8.65 -7.09 17.20
N SER A 22 7.47 -6.93 17.80
CA SER A 22 6.44 -7.96 17.82
C SER A 22 5.99 -8.31 16.40
N ARG A 23 5.99 -9.61 16.07
CA ARG A 23 5.62 -10.13 14.76
C ARG A 23 4.23 -10.74 14.83
N MET A 24 3.42 -10.48 13.81
CA MET A 24 2.16 -11.20 13.58
C MET A 24 2.38 -12.40 12.64
N LYS A 25 1.43 -13.35 12.65
CA LYS A 25 1.44 -14.46 11.69
C LYS A 25 1.22 -13.93 10.28
N VAL A 26 2.00 -14.44 9.32
CA VAL A 26 1.87 -14.09 7.90
C VAL A 26 0.46 -14.39 7.39
N SER A 27 -0.14 -15.51 7.82
CA SER A 27 -1.52 -15.86 7.46
C SER A 27 -2.54 -14.82 7.94
N GLN A 28 -2.35 -14.26 9.14
CA GLN A 28 -3.22 -13.20 9.65
C GLN A 28 -3.06 -11.92 8.82
N ALA A 29 -1.81 -11.48 8.59
CA ALA A 29 -1.54 -10.29 7.79
C ALA A 29 -2.12 -10.40 6.37
N ALA A 30 -2.02 -11.57 5.76
CA ALA A 30 -2.60 -11.84 4.44
C ALA A 30 -4.13 -11.82 4.45
N ALA A 31 -4.76 -12.35 5.50
CA ALA A 31 -6.22 -12.31 5.66
C ALA A 31 -6.71 -10.87 5.83
N ASP A 32 -6.04 -10.08 6.67
CA ASP A 32 -6.38 -8.67 6.92
C ASP A 32 -6.25 -7.84 5.63
N LEU A 33 -5.16 -8.04 4.88
CA LEU A 33 -4.94 -7.38 3.59
C LEU A 33 -6.02 -7.75 2.58
N LYS A 34 -6.34 -9.05 2.44
CA LYS A 34 -7.41 -9.51 1.54
C LYS A 34 -8.76 -8.89 1.92
N GLN A 35 -9.07 -8.87 3.21
CA GLN A 35 -10.33 -8.31 3.69
C GLN A 35 -10.42 -6.81 3.36
N PHE A 36 -9.36 -6.06 3.61
CA PHE A 36 -9.28 -4.65 3.23
C PHE A 36 -9.49 -4.46 1.72
N SER A 37 -8.80 -5.24 0.89
CA SER A 37 -8.97 -5.16 -0.57
C SER A 37 -10.41 -5.45 -1.00
N LEU A 38 -11.06 -6.47 -0.44
CA LEU A 38 -12.45 -6.82 -0.79
C LEU A 38 -13.46 -5.73 -0.38
N GLN A 39 -13.27 -5.13 0.80
CA GLN A 39 -14.13 -4.05 1.27
C GLN A 39 -14.05 -2.81 0.37
N ASN A 40 -12.87 -2.52 -0.18
CA ASN A 40 -12.65 -1.34 -1.01
C ASN A 40 -12.83 -1.59 -2.51
N ALA A 41 -12.90 -2.87 -2.95
CA ALA A 41 -12.97 -3.22 -4.36
C ALA A 41 -14.13 -2.56 -5.10
N GLN A 42 -15.28 -2.38 -4.45
CA GLN A 42 -16.46 -1.73 -5.04
C GLN A 42 -16.29 -0.22 -5.24
N HIS A 43 -15.36 0.39 -4.51
CA HIS A 43 -15.04 1.81 -4.60
C HIS A 43 -13.86 2.08 -5.52
N ASP A 44 -13.20 1.04 -6.02
CA ASP A 44 -12.11 1.16 -6.97
C ASP A 44 -12.70 1.29 -8.40
N PRO A 45 -12.60 2.48 -9.01
CA PRO A 45 -13.15 2.72 -10.35
C PRO A 45 -12.42 1.93 -11.44
N ILE A 46 -11.19 1.47 -11.17
CA ILE A 46 -10.42 0.63 -12.09
C ILE A 46 -10.95 -0.80 -12.09
N LEU A 47 -11.41 -1.30 -10.93
CA LEU A 47 -11.94 -2.66 -10.80
C LEU A 47 -13.42 -2.76 -11.21
N THR A 48 -14.21 -1.76 -10.86
CA THR A 48 -15.67 -1.75 -11.14
C THR A 48 -16.02 -1.12 -12.48
N GLY A 49 -15.09 -0.37 -13.07
CA GLY A 49 -15.38 0.50 -14.20
C GLY A 49 -16.18 1.72 -13.77
N VAL A 50 -16.19 2.74 -14.63
CA VAL A 50 -16.96 3.98 -14.41
C VAL A 50 -17.98 4.15 -15.52
N SER A 51 -19.15 4.69 -15.16
CA SER A 51 -20.11 5.11 -16.16
C SER A 51 -19.53 6.25 -17.00
N SER A 52 -19.96 6.37 -18.26
CA SER A 52 -19.50 7.44 -19.15
C SER A 52 -19.82 8.86 -18.62
N SER A 53 -20.74 9.03 -17.68
CA SER A 53 -21.02 10.34 -17.07
C SER A 53 -20.10 10.68 -15.89
N THR A 54 -19.51 9.67 -15.25
CA THR A 54 -18.67 9.84 -14.05
C THR A 54 -17.18 9.67 -14.34
N ASP A 55 -16.82 9.30 -15.58
CA ASP A 55 -15.43 9.17 -16.03
C ASP A 55 -14.80 10.56 -16.29
N PRO A 56 -13.82 10.99 -15.47
CA PRO A 56 -13.16 12.29 -15.64
C PRO A 56 -12.21 12.34 -16.84
N PHE A 57 -11.83 11.20 -17.43
CA PHE A 57 -10.94 11.12 -18.59
C PHE A 57 -11.69 11.10 -19.92
N ARG A 58 -13.01 11.10 -19.88
CA ARG A 58 -13.83 10.97 -21.07
C ARG A 58 -13.78 12.25 -21.93
N PRO A 59 -13.53 12.15 -23.24
CA PRO A 59 -13.69 13.26 -24.16
C PRO A 59 -15.14 13.78 -24.17
N GLY A 60 -15.32 15.11 -24.13
CA GLY A 60 -16.63 15.74 -24.19
C GLY A 60 -17.42 15.26 -25.41
N LYS A 61 -18.74 15.01 -25.25
CA LYS A 61 -19.60 14.80 -26.43
C LYS A 61 -19.68 16.14 -27.16
N VAL A 62 -19.14 16.22 -28.36
CA VAL A 62 -19.52 17.30 -29.28
C VAL A 62 -20.95 16.99 -29.74
N CYS A 63 -21.92 17.76 -29.24
CA CYS A 63 -23.27 17.74 -29.82
C CYS A 63 -23.20 18.47 -31.15
N SER A 64 -23.11 17.74 -32.26
CA SER A 64 -23.42 18.28 -33.57
C SER A 64 -24.94 18.32 -33.73
N PHE A 65 -25.52 19.52 -33.72
CA PHE A 65 -26.87 19.74 -34.22
C PHE A 65 -26.83 19.53 -35.74
N LEU A 66 -27.49 18.48 -36.23
CA LEU A 66 -27.77 18.27 -37.65
C LEU A 66 -29.20 18.71 -37.93
#